data_AF-A0A5C5W103-F1
#
_entry.id   AF-A0A5C5W103-F1
#
_cell.length_a   1.000
_cell.length_b   1.000
_cell.length_c   1.000
_cell.angle_alpha   90.00
_cell.angle_beta   90.00
_cell.angle_gamma   90.00
#
_symmetry.space_group_name_H-M   'P 1'
#
loop_
_entity.id
_entity.type
_entity.pdbx_description
1 polymer ?
#
loop_
_entity_poly.entity_id
_entity_poly.type
_entity_poly.pdbx_seq_one_letter_code
_entity_poly.pdbx_strand_id
1 'polypeptide(L)'
;MKTCLSAIRAIACVGFASVALASDFTFTATSGDWGTPSNWDPASVPSTGDAATIPNGKTCSVGNANQTCGKVTVDSGGTLKVTARDLTISSSGPSGARLVVNGDLKLEKPSSTVGRIVFSGFEVEVSGSGTISALADNGGGGTIVGDGTYLFKVGSTVTMVGSIVFLTGVENNGYMHVNDSNDQMDFGDMTVSSRFTLRGTGGIAVSAGTVRFGRVEFKDSFPGVSLEVTGGEMRLTTYGYYVDTFASFHINGGTLTLQKSLTNKGGLEFRGGQIDVSADVIAVFEYSES
;
A
#
# COMPACT_ATOMS: atom_id res chain seq x y z
N MET A 1 -62.65 -51.55 -9.20
CA MET A 1 -61.58 -50.89 -8.42
C MET A 1 -60.39 -50.67 -9.33
N LYS A 2 -60.13 -49.42 -9.75
CA LYS A 2 -58.94 -49.05 -10.55
C LYS A 2 -58.16 -48.04 -9.71
N THR A 3 -57.02 -48.44 -9.17
CA THR A 3 -56.08 -47.53 -8.50
C THR A 3 -55.13 -46.95 -9.54
N CYS A 4 -55.24 -45.64 -9.77
CA CYS A 4 -54.31 -44.87 -10.59
C CYS A 4 -53.10 -44.48 -9.72
N LEU A 5 -51.93 -45.06 -10.01
CA LEU A 5 -50.64 -44.61 -9.47
C LEU A 5 -50.20 -43.36 -10.24
N SER A 6 -50.14 -42.22 -9.55
CA SER A 6 -49.53 -40.99 -10.07
C SER A 6 -48.04 -41.01 -9.77
N ALA A 7 -47.21 -41.13 -10.81
CA ALA A 7 -45.76 -41.03 -10.69
C ALA A 7 -45.35 -39.54 -10.72
N ILE A 8 -44.91 -39.02 -9.57
CA ILE A 8 -44.26 -37.72 -9.47
C ILE A 8 -42.83 -37.87 -10.02
N ARG A 9 -42.52 -37.18 -11.13
CA ARG A 9 -41.14 -37.03 -11.62
C ARG A 9 -40.48 -35.85 -10.91
N ALA A 10 -39.55 -36.14 -10.01
CA ALA A 10 -38.62 -35.14 -9.49
C ALA A 10 -37.62 -34.79 -10.59
N ILE A 11 -37.67 -33.54 -11.07
CA ILE A 11 -36.64 -32.98 -11.95
C ILE A 11 -35.50 -32.51 -11.04
N ALA A 12 -34.39 -33.27 -11.05
CA ALA A 12 -33.15 -32.85 -10.41
C ALA A 12 -32.53 -31.71 -11.24
N CYS A 13 -32.66 -30.48 -10.76
CA CYS A 13 -31.90 -29.34 -11.26
C CYS A 13 -30.42 -29.55 -10.90
N VAL A 14 -29.65 -30.13 -11.82
CA VAL A 14 -28.18 -30.12 -11.74
C VAL A 14 -27.73 -28.71 -12.10
N GLY A 15 -27.57 -27.87 -11.08
CA GLY A 15 -26.97 -26.54 -11.23
C GLY A 15 -25.50 -26.70 -11.60
N PHE A 16 -25.18 -26.50 -12.88
CA PHE A 16 -23.81 -26.28 -13.30
C PHE A 16 -23.38 -24.93 -12.71
N ALA A 17 -22.48 -24.96 -11.73
CA ALA A 17 -21.78 -23.76 -11.31
C ALA A 17 -20.89 -23.33 -12.48
N SER A 18 -21.35 -22.36 -13.28
CA SER A 18 -20.49 -21.72 -14.27
C SER A 18 -19.38 -21.01 -13.52
N VAL A 19 -18.14 -21.45 -13.72
CA VAL A 19 -16.97 -20.73 -13.24
C VAL A 19 -16.97 -19.39 -13.97
N ALA A 20 -17.23 -18.29 -13.24
CA ALA A 20 -17.15 -16.96 -13.83
C ALA A 20 -15.69 -16.72 -14.25
N LEU A 21 -15.47 -16.55 -15.55
CA LEU A 21 -14.15 -16.26 -16.08
C LEU A 21 -13.82 -14.79 -15.79
N ALA A 22 -12.58 -14.54 -15.35
CA ALA A 22 -12.04 -13.20 -15.23
C ALA A 22 -12.20 -12.46 -16.56
N SER A 23 -12.77 -11.26 -16.52
CA SER A 23 -12.91 -10.39 -17.69
C SER A 23 -12.00 -9.16 -17.58
N ASP A 24 -11.54 -8.68 -18.72
CA ASP A 24 -10.77 -7.44 -18.81
C ASP A 24 -11.70 -6.27 -19.09
N PHE A 25 -11.57 -5.20 -18.31
CA PHE A 25 -12.35 -3.97 -18.40
C PHE A 25 -11.44 -2.79 -18.65
N THR A 26 -11.81 -1.93 -19.60
CA THR A 26 -11.09 -0.69 -19.90
C THR A 26 -11.96 0.52 -19.60
N PHE A 27 -11.44 1.47 -18.82
CA PHE A 27 -12.15 2.71 -18.52
C PHE A 27 -12.20 3.61 -19.77
N THR A 28 -13.40 4.02 -20.18
CA THR A 28 -13.62 4.76 -21.44
C THR A 28 -13.96 6.24 -21.21
N ALA A 29 -14.57 6.59 -20.09
CA ALA A 29 -14.93 7.97 -19.76
C ALA A 29 -13.68 8.85 -19.55
N THR A 30 -13.71 10.11 -20.00
CA THR A 30 -12.60 11.05 -19.74
C THR A 30 -12.38 11.23 -18.23
N SER A 31 -13.45 11.40 -17.48
CA SER A 31 -13.46 11.34 -16.03
C SER A 31 -14.79 10.80 -15.54
N GLY A 32 -14.78 9.96 -14.50
CA GLY A 32 -16.00 9.40 -13.94
C GLY A 32 -15.75 8.47 -12.75
N ASP A 33 -16.85 7.95 -12.19
CA ASP A 33 -16.82 7.01 -11.06
C ASP A 33 -16.70 5.55 -11.55
N TRP A 34 -15.96 4.75 -10.79
CA TRP A 34 -15.73 3.32 -10.99
C TRP A 34 -17.04 2.54 -11.03
N GLY A 35 -17.99 2.87 -10.15
CA GLY A 35 -19.25 2.13 -10.02
C GLY A 35 -20.26 2.40 -11.13
N THR A 36 -19.92 3.18 -12.15
CA THR A 36 -20.80 3.49 -13.28
C THR A 36 -20.53 2.54 -14.45
N PRO A 37 -21.45 1.61 -14.79
CA PRO A 37 -21.22 0.60 -15.84
C PRO A 37 -20.84 1.20 -17.21
N SER A 38 -21.44 2.33 -17.58
CA SER A 38 -21.20 2.98 -18.88
C SER A 38 -19.82 3.62 -19.01
N ASN A 39 -19.04 3.70 -17.93
CA ASN A 39 -17.66 4.21 -17.96
C ASN A 39 -16.65 3.11 -18.31
N TRP A 40 -17.09 1.86 -18.49
CA TRP A 40 -16.23 0.73 -18.78
C TRP A 40 -16.59 0.09 -20.12
N ASP A 41 -15.61 -0.56 -20.73
CA ASP A 41 -15.77 -1.47 -21.87
C ASP A 41 -15.18 -2.84 -21.49
N PRO A 42 -15.98 -3.93 -21.46
CA PRO A 42 -17.42 -3.96 -21.71
C PRO A 42 -18.23 -3.18 -20.66
N ALA A 43 -19.46 -2.76 -21.01
CA ALA A 43 -20.31 -1.88 -20.19
C ALA A 43 -20.88 -2.56 -18.93
N SER A 44 -20.00 -2.88 -17.97
CA SER A 44 -20.29 -3.42 -16.64
C SER A 44 -19.19 -2.94 -15.68
N VAL A 45 -19.46 -3.01 -14.37
CA VAL A 45 -18.48 -2.63 -13.35
C VAL A 45 -17.50 -3.79 -13.11
N PRO A 46 -16.18 -3.55 -13.13
CA PRO A 46 -15.20 -4.57 -12.76
C PRO A 46 -15.41 -5.07 -11.33
N SER A 47 -15.22 -6.37 -11.11
CA SER A 47 -15.48 -7.05 -9.85
C SER A 47 -14.31 -7.94 -9.40
N THR A 48 -14.53 -8.75 -8.36
CA THR A 48 -13.56 -9.55 -7.60
C THR A 48 -12.65 -10.47 -8.44
N GLY A 49 -13.06 -10.90 -9.64
CA GLY A 49 -12.22 -11.73 -10.53
C GLY A 49 -11.56 -10.96 -11.68
N ASP A 50 -11.96 -9.71 -11.90
CA ASP A 50 -11.72 -8.99 -13.14
C ASP A 50 -10.41 -8.20 -13.11
N ALA A 51 -9.93 -7.82 -14.29
CA ALA A 51 -8.87 -6.83 -14.44
C ALA A 51 -9.45 -5.50 -14.93
N ALA A 52 -9.09 -4.41 -14.29
CA ALA A 52 -9.47 -3.06 -14.67
C ALA A 52 -8.26 -2.27 -15.16
N THR A 53 -8.37 -1.65 -16.33
CA THR A 53 -7.35 -0.79 -16.92
C THR A 53 -7.86 0.64 -17.03
N ILE A 54 -7.05 1.60 -16.58
CA ILE A 54 -7.31 3.03 -16.67
C ILE A 54 -6.28 3.62 -17.65
N PRO A 55 -6.70 3.91 -18.90
CA PRO A 55 -5.79 4.36 -19.94
C PRO A 55 -5.26 5.79 -19.73
N ASN A 56 -4.28 6.16 -20.57
CA ASN A 56 -3.77 7.52 -20.69
C ASN A 56 -4.90 8.56 -20.88
N GLY A 57 -4.81 9.68 -20.15
CA GLY A 57 -5.73 10.81 -20.26
C GLY A 57 -7.10 10.56 -19.61
N LYS A 58 -7.24 9.46 -18.86
CA LYS A 58 -8.48 9.07 -18.19
C LYS A 58 -8.32 9.21 -16.69
N THR A 59 -9.39 9.65 -16.01
CA THR A 59 -9.45 9.72 -14.54
C THR A 59 -10.62 8.90 -14.01
N CYS A 60 -10.33 7.76 -13.40
CA CYS A 60 -11.32 6.93 -12.72
C CYS A 60 -11.32 7.23 -11.22
N SER A 61 -12.51 7.34 -10.63
CA SER A 61 -12.69 7.67 -9.21
C SER A 61 -13.43 6.54 -8.49
N VAL A 62 -12.89 6.07 -7.38
CA VAL A 62 -13.59 5.25 -6.38
C VAL A 62 -14.05 6.23 -5.29
N GLY A 63 -15.20 6.86 -5.51
CA GLY A 63 -15.71 7.95 -4.65
C GLY A 63 -17.14 7.73 -4.14
N ASN A 64 -18.00 7.06 -4.92
CA ASN A 64 -19.40 6.89 -4.54
C ASN A 64 -19.62 5.74 -3.56
N ALA A 65 -19.01 4.58 -3.84
CA ALA A 65 -19.12 3.37 -3.04
C ALA A 65 -17.79 2.62 -2.99
N ASN A 66 -17.63 1.72 -2.01
CA ASN A 66 -16.50 0.80 -1.98
C ASN A 66 -16.53 -0.11 -3.21
N GLN A 67 -15.37 -0.41 -3.74
CA GLN A 67 -15.20 -1.21 -4.96
C GLN A 67 -14.25 -2.38 -4.71
N THR A 68 -14.35 -3.39 -5.56
CA THR A 68 -13.47 -4.55 -5.52
C THR A 68 -13.03 -4.90 -6.93
N CYS A 69 -11.76 -5.25 -7.11
CA CYS A 69 -11.23 -5.73 -8.38
C CYS A 69 -10.19 -6.83 -8.16
N GLY A 70 -10.02 -7.72 -9.13
CA GLY A 70 -8.96 -8.73 -9.10
C GLY A 70 -7.60 -8.14 -9.41
N LYS A 71 -7.50 -7.22 -10.38
CA LYS A 71 -6.27 -6.53 -10.78
C LYS A 71 -6.57 -5.13 -11.27
N VAL A 72 -5.70 -4.17 -10.98
CA VAL A 72 -5.81 -2.80 -11.48
C VAL A 72 -4.54 -2.40 -12.20
N THR A 73 -4.69 -1.86 -13.40
CA THR A 73 -3.63 -1.24 -14.19
C THR A 73 -3.97 0.23 -14.40
N VAL A 74 -3.07 1.13 -13.99
CA VAL A 74 -3.13 2.56 -14.31
C VAL A 74 -2.02 2.82 -15.32
N ASP A 75 -2.38 3.03 -16.58
CA ASP A 75 -1.41 3.30 -17.64
C ASP A 75 -0.76 4.67 -17.46
N SER A 76 0.38 4.88 -18.13
CA SER A 76 1.05 6.18 -18.11
C SER A 76 0.11 7.29 -18.57
N GLY A 77 0.03 8.37 -17.79
CA GLY A 77 -0.90 9.49 -18.00
C GLY A 77 -2.36 9.20 -17.58
N GLY A 78 -2.67 8.00 -17.10
CA GLY A 78 -3.93 7.68 -16.44
C GLY A 78 -3.92 8.05 -14.96
N THR A 79 -5.09 8.23 -14.37
CA THR A 79 -5.25 8.49 -12.94
C THR A 79 -6.35 7.64 -12.32
N LEU A 80 -6.03 6.94 -11.24
CA LEU A 80 -7.00 6.35 -10.32
C LEU A 80 -7.06 7.17 -9.04
N LYS A 81 -8.24 7.61 -8.63
CA LYS A 81 -8.47 8.26 -7.35
C LYS A 81 -9.27 7.34 -6.44
N VAL A 82 -8.83 7.15 -5.21
CA VAL A 82 -9.60 6.48 -4.17
C VAL A 82 -9.86 7.52 -3.08
N THR A 83 -11.11 7.94 -2.95
CA THR A 83 -11.47 9.14 -2.19
C THR A 83 -12.50 8.78 -1.13
N ALA A 84 -12.10 8.78 0.15
CA ALA A 84 -12.98 8.43 1.28
C ALA A 84 -13.70 7.06 1.14
N ARG A 85 -13.10 6.11 0.43
CA ARG A 85 -13.65 4.79 0.08
C ARG A 85 -12.57 3.73 0.03
N ASP A 86 -13.01 2.48 -0.06
CA ASP A 86 -12.13 1.33 -0.23
C ASP A 86 -12.10 0.88 -1.68
N LEU A 87 -10.89 0.63 -2.18
CA LEU A 87 -10.65 -0.25 -3.30
C LEU A 87 -10.03 -1.54 -2.78
N THR A 88 -10.80 -2.62 -2.82
CA THR A 88 -10.35 -3.95 -2.39
C THR A 88 -9.71 -4.67 -3.58
N ILE A 89 -8.47 -5.10 -3.41
CA ILE A 89 -7.79 -5.98 -4.36
C ILE A 89 -8.05 -7.41 -3.91
N SER A 90 -8.63 -8.22 -4.79
CA SER A 90 -9.04 -9.60 -4.49
C SER A 90 -7.96 -10.62 -4.81
N SER A 91 -7.90 -11.69 -4.01
CA SER A 91 -7.06 -12.85 -4.26
C SER A 91 -7.48 -13.62 -5.52
N SER A 92 -8.76 -13.57 -5.89
CA SER A 92 -9.33 -14.29 -7.04
C SER A 92 -9.08 -13.64 -8.41
N GLY A 93 -8.30 -12.56 -8.48
CA GLY A 93 -7.90 -11.94 -9.74
C GLY A 93 -6.97 -12.84 -10.59
N PRO A 94 -6.47 -12.33 -11.75
CA PRO A 94 -5.48 -12.97 -12.64
C PRO A 94 -4.20 -13.47 -11.93
N SER A 95 -3.06 -13.80 -12.53
CA SER A 95 -1.81 -14.04 -11.74
C SER A 95 -0.84 -12.86 -11.83
N GLY A 96 0.18 -12.82 -10.97
CA GLY A 96 1.21 -11.77 -10.96
C GLY A 96 0.81 -10.48 -10.26
N ALA A 97 1.52 -9.38 -10.57
CA ALA A 97 1.31 -8.06 -9.96
C ALA A 97 -0.15 -7.60 -10.12
N ARG A 98 -0.72 -7.20 -8.99
CA ARG A 98 -2.15 -6.94 -8.83
C ARG A 98 -2.49 -5.46 -8.94
N LEU A 99 -1.50 -4.61 -8.70
CA LEU A 99 -1.59 -3.18 -8.86
C LEU A 99 -0.43 -2.74 -9.75
N VAL A 100 -0.70 -2.44 -11.02
CA VAL A 100 0.31 -1.96 -11.96
C VAL A 100 0.11 -0.46 -12.12
N VAL A 101 1.02 0.35 -11.60
CA VAL A 101 0.92 1.81 -11.57
C VAL A 101 2.01 2.39 -12.46
N ASN A 102 1.65 2.79 -13.67
CA ASN A 102 2.51 3.54 -14.61
C ASN A 102 2.11 5.03 -14.69
N GLY A 103 0.88 5.36 -14.28
CA GLY A 103 0.38 6.73 -14.09
C GLY A 103 0.30 7.10 -12.61
N ASP A 104 -0.83 7.67 -12.19
CA ASP A 104 -1.07 8.12 -10.82
C ASP A 104 -2.15 7.30 -10.12
N LEU A 105 -1.85 6.79 -8.92
CA LEU A 105 -2.84 6.37 -7.94
C LEU A 105 -2.88 7.39 -6.80
N LYS A 106 -4.04 8.02 -6.57
CA LYS A 106 -4.23 9.04 -5.55
C LYS A 106 -5.12 8.51 -4.43
N LEU A 107 -4.64 8.58 -3.20
CA LEU A 107 -5.41 8.27 -1.99
C LEU A 107 -5.79 9.60 -1.32
N GLU A 108 -7.09 9.92 -1.38
CA GLU A 108 -7.61 11.22 -0.99
C GLU A 108 -8.54 11.08 0.24
N LYS A 109 -8.44 12.04 1.13
CA LYS A 109 -9.16 12.20 2.39
C LYS A 109 -9.81 13.60 2.45
N PRO A 110 -10.90 13.84 1.71
CA PRO A 110 -11.58 15.13 1.68
C PRO A 110 -12.28 15.50 3.02
N SER A 111 -12.38 14.55 3.96
CA SER A 111 -13.03 14.74 5.27
C SER A 111 -12.32 13.90 6.35
N SER A 112 -13.04 13.33 7.32
CA SER A 112 -12.44 12.39 8.28
C SER A 112 -12.13 11.02 7.67
N THR A 113 -12.79 10.66 6.57
CA THR A 113 -12.66 9.34 5.94
C THR A 113 -11.57 9.34 4.89
N VAL A 114 -10.67 8.37 4.97
CA VAL A 114 -9.51 8.18 4.09
C VAL A 114 -9.84 7.31 2.89
N GLY A 115 -9.14 7.53 1.77
CA GLY A 115 -9.08 6.57 0.68
C GLY A 115 -8.18 5.39 1.05
N ARG A 116 -8.63 4.16 0.76
CA ARG A 116 -7.91 2.95 1.16
C ARG A 116 -7.71 1.94 0.04
N ILE A 117 -6.53 1.33 0.03
CA ILE A 117 -6.31 0.06 -0.65
C ILE A 117 -6.42 -1.06 0.39
N VAL A 118 -7.23 -2.06 0.11
CA VAL A 118 -7.51 -3.17 1.04
C VAL A 118 -7.21 -4.50 0.37
N PHE A 119 -6.59 -5.43 1.09
CA PHE A 119 -6.34 -6.80 0.61
C PHE A 119 -6.28 -7.80 1.78
N SER A 120 -6.52 -9.08 1.50
CA SER A 120 -6.47 -10.15 2.51
C SER A 120 -6.30 -11.51 1.85
N GLY A 121 -5.53 -12.41 2.47
CA GLY A 121 -5.33 -13.78 2.00
C GLY A 121 -4.27 -13.94 0.91
N PHE A 122 -3.55 -12.87 0.54
CA PHE A 122 -2.50 -12.89 -0.48
C PHE A 122 -1.62 -11.62 -0.40
N GLU A 123 -0.42 -11.70 -0.97
CA GLU A 123 0.47 -10.54 -1.12
C GLU A 123 0.01 -9.67 -2.29
N VAL A 124 0.00 -8.35 -2.11
CA VAL A 124 -0.21 -7.40 -3.20
C VAL A 124 1.14 -6.84 -3.63
N GLU A 125 1.54 -7.16 -4.85
CA GLU A 125 2.68 -6.51 -5.49
C GLU A 125 2.21 -5.31 -6.33
N VAL A 126 2.83 -4.17 -6.07
CA VAL A 126 2.76 -2.96 -6.88
C VAL A 126 3.95 -2.92 -7.82
N SER A 127 3.69 -2.86 -9.12
CA SER A 127 4.73 -2.70 -10.15
C SER A 127 4.45 -1.50 -11.05
N GLY A 128 5.33 -1.25 -12.02
CA GLY A 128 5.28 -0.07 -12.89
C GLY A 128 6.18 1.05 -12.41
N SER A 129 6.15 2.19 -13.11
CA SER A 129 7.05 3.34 -12.87
C SER A 129 6.31 4.62 -12.45
N GLY A 130 5.06 4.47 -12.00
CA GLY A 130 4.18 5.57 -11.64
C GLY A 130 4.27 5.97 -10.18
N THR A 131 3.31 6.78 -9.75
CA THR A 131 3.27 7.36 -8.41
C THR A 131 2.03 6.91 -7.64
N ILE A 132 2.21 6.53 -6.38
CA ILE A 132 1.14 6.45 -5.39
C ILE A 132 1.23 7.68 -4.49
N SER A 133 0.22 8.54 -4.54
CA SER A 133 0.24 9.84 -3.88
C SER A 133 -0.86 9.98 -2.85
N ALA A 134 -0.52 10.51 -1.68
CA ALA A 134 -1.45 10.90 -0.64
C ALA A 134 -1.08 12.28 -0.04
N LEU A 135 -0.59 13.20 -0.88
CA LEU A 135 -0.11 14.53 -0.50
C LEU A 135 -1.18 15.36 0.24
N ALA A 136 -0.80 15.96 1.38
CA ALA A 136 -1.67 16.79 2.23
C ALA A 136 -2.42 17.88 1.46
N ASP A 137 -1.76 18.58 0.53
CA ASP A 137 -2.31 19.70 -0.25
C ASP A 137 -3.47 19.30 -1.19
N ASN A 138 -3.65 18.00 -1.44
CA ASN A 138 -4.75 17.44 -2.24
C ASN A 138 -5.82 16.73 -1.37
N GLY A 139 -5.93 17.13 -0.10
CA GLY A 139 -6.77 16.43 0.89
C GLY A 139 -6.11 15.15 1.37
N GLY A 140 -4.79 15.14 1.59
CA GLY A 140 -3.98 13.95 1.84
C GLY A 140 -4.39 13.09 3.04
N GLY A 141 -4.00 11.82 2.99
CA GLY A 141 -4.30 10.81 3.99
C GLY A 141 -4.82 9.51 3.36
N GLY A 142 -3.90 8.64 2.97
CA GLY A 142 -4.19 7.30 2.48
C GLY A 142 -3.98 6.22 3.54
N THR A 143 -4.63 5.08 3.38
CA THR A 143 -4.31 3.89 4.17
C THR A 143 -4.20 2.66 3.29
N ILE A 144 -3.18 1.85 3.53
CA ILE A 144 -3.01 0.53 2.93
C ILE A 144 -3.24 -0.50 4.03
N VAL A 145 -4.25 -1.34 3.84
CA VAL A 145 -4.74 -2.28 4.84
C VAL A 145 -4.58 -3.70 4.33
N GLY A 146 -3.87 -4.52 5.11
CA GLY A 146 -3.76 -5.96 4.91
C GLY A 146 -4.28 -6.71 6.14
N ASP A 147 -4.24 -8.04 6.10
CA ASP A 147 -4.61 -8.89 7.25
C ASP A 147 -3.45 -9.11 8.25
N GLY A 148 -2.32 -8.44 8.04
CA GLY A 148 -1.11 -8.56 8.86
C GLY A 148 -0.25 -9.79 8.60
N THR A 149 -0.72 -10.75 7.79
CA THR A 149 0.06 -11.94 7.39
C THR A 149 0.79 -11.70 6.07
N TYR A 150 0.09 -11.10 5.11
CA TYR A 150 0.63 -10.88 3.78
C TYR A 150 1.21 -9.48 3.61
N LEU A 151 2.16 -9.38 2.70
CA LEU A 151 2.89 -8.13 2.46
C LEU A 151 2.27 -7.31 1.34
N PHE A 152 2.38 -6.00 1.50
CA PHE A 152 2.32 -5.04 0.42
C PHE A 152 3.73 -4.83 -0.13
N LYS A 153 3.97 -5.26 -1.37
CA LYS A 153 5.29 -5.20 -2.02
C LYS A 153 5.35 -4.02 -2.97
N VAL A 154 6.37 -3.19 -2.83
CA VAL A 154 6.58 -1.99 -3.66
C VAL A 154 7.72 -2.27 -4.62
N GLY A 155 7.41 -2.31 -5.91
CA GLY A 155 8.37 -2.53 -6.98
C GLY A 155 9.40 -1.42 -7.08
N SER A 156 10.58 -1.73 -7.63
CA SER A 156 11.75 -0.86 -7.55
C SER A 156 11.67 0.47 -8.27
N THR A 157 10.76 0.59 -9.24
CA THR A 157 10.52 1.81 -10.00
C THR A 157 9.31 2.60 -9.51
N VAL A 158 8.60 2.12 -8.50
CA VAL A 158 7.41 2.77 -7.95
C VAL A 158 7.82 3.84 -6.94
N THR A 159 7.20 5.02 -7.06
CA THR A 159 7.34 6.10 -6.08
C THR A 159 6.07 6.20 -5.23
N MET A 160 6.22 6.35 -3.91
CA MET A 160 5.14 6.69 -3.00
C MET A 160 5.43 8.01 -2.31
N VAL A 161 4.44 8.89 -2.24
CA VAL A 161 4.64 10.24 -1.69
C VAL A 161 3.46 10.70 -0.84
N GLY A 162 3.77 11.38 0.26
CA GLY A 162 2.81 12.07 1.11
C GLY A 162 2.29 11.25 2.30
N SER A 163 1.08 11.57 2.75
CA SER A 163 0.50 11.06 4.00
C SER A 163 -0.10 9.65 3.86
N ILE A 164 0.67 8.60 4.18
CA ILE A 164 0.23 7.20 4.03
C ILE A 164 0.41 6.43 5.34
N VAL A 165 -0.64 5.70 5.75
CA VAL A 165 -0.57 4.74 6.86
C VAL A 165 -0.57 3.31 6.32
N PHE A 166 0.43 2.52 6.68
CA PHE A 166 0.51 1.10 6.37
C PHE A 166 0.05 0.27 7.56
N LEU A 167 -1.16 -0.29 7.48
CA LEU A 167 -1.69 -1.27 8.44
C LEU A 167 -1.50 -2.68 7.89
N THR A 168 -0.27 -2.98 7.49
CA THR A 168 0.16 -4.26 6.94
C THR A 168 1.68 -4.35 6.94
N GLY A 169 2.23 -5.56 6.70
CA GLY A 169 3.65 -5.70 6.43
C GLY A 169 4.02 -5.15 5.05
N VAL A 170 5.21 -4.60 4.92
CA VAL A 170 5.70 -3.94 3.70
C VAL A 170 7.02 -4.57 3.26
N GLU A 171 7.12 -4.88 1.98
CA GLU A 171 8.39 -5.12 1.30
C GLU A 171 8.65 -3.94 0.35
N ASN A 172 9.52 -3.02 0.75
CA ASN A 172 9.85 -1.85 -0.05
C ASN A 172 11.11 -2.10 -0.88
N ASN A 173 10.96 -2.20 -2.20
CA ASN A 173 12.09 -2.17 -3.13
C ASN A 173 12.13 -0.85 -3.93
N GLY A 174 11.10 -0.01 -3.83
CA GLY A 174 10.95 1.27 -4.53
C GLY A 174 11.40 2.46 -3.69
N TYR A 175 10.79 3.62 -3.93
CA TYR A 175 11.09 4.86 -3.21
C TYR A 175 9.85 5.42 -2.51
N MET A 176 9.96 5.69 -1.21
CA MET A 176 8.91 6.30 -0.40
C MET A 176 9.40 7.62 0.18
N HIS A 177 8.62 8.69 0.05
CA HIS A 177 9.09 10.03 0.41
C HIS A 177 8.03 10.87 1.10
N VAL A 178 8.41 11.50 2.21
CA VAL A 178 7.65 12.58 2.85
C VAL A 178 8.38 13.90 2.57
N ASN A 179 7.72 14.77 1.80
CA ASN A 179 8.32 15.99 1.24
C ASN A 179 7.55 17.27 1.54
N ASP A 180 6.43 17.19 2.26
CA ASP A 180 5.72 18.35 2.78
C ASP A 180 5.70 18.35 4.31
N SER A 181 5.74 19.54 4.92
CA SER A 181 5.68 19.73 6.37
C SER A 181 4.43 19.17 7.04
N ASN A 182 3.32 19.05 6.29
CA ASN A 182 2.05 18.53 6.75
C ASN A 182 1.87 17.04 6.43
N ASP A 183 2.83 16.43 5.73
CA ASP A 183 2.75 15.02 5.40
C ASP A 183 3.28 14.12 6.52
N GLN A 184 2.60 12.99 6.70
CA GLN A 184 3.01 11.96 7.66
C GLN A 184 2.87 10.56 7.09
N MET A 185 3.96 9.80 7.09
CA MET A 185 3.97 8.39 6.71
C MET A 185 4.18 7.50 7.93
N ASP A 186 3.27 6.56 8.14
CA ASP A 186 3.29 5.64 9.28
C ASP A 186 3.43 4.20 8.81
N PHE A 187 4.46 3.52 9.30
CA PHE A 187 4.59 2.07 9.14
C PHE A 187 4.07 1.38 10.39
N GLY A 188 3.04 0.56 10.23
CA GLY A 188 2.37 -0.13 11.32
C GLY A 188 1.51 0.77 12.19
N ASP A 189 0.81 0.14 13.13
CA ASP A 189 -0.05 0.83 14.10
C ASP A 189 0.77 1.39 15.28
N MET A 190 0.29 2.50 15.86
CA MET A 190 0.86 3.18 17.03
C MET A 190 0.17 2.80 18.36
N THR A 191 -0.79 1.88 18.33
CA THR A 191 -1.71 1.63 19.44
C THR A 191 -2.04 0.15 19.65
N VAL A 192 -2.28 -0.63 18.59
CA VAL A 192 -2.68 -2.05 18.72
C VAL A 192 -1.48 -2.96 19.00
N SER A 193 -1.73 -4.23 19.31
CA SER A 193 -0.68 -5.21 19.66
C SER A 193 0.01 -5.88 18.48
N SER A 194 -0.59 -5.88 17.29
CA SER A 194 -0.09 -6.60 16.11
C SER A 194 1.24 -6.04 15.62
N ARG A 195 2.14 -6.95 15.24
CA ARG A 195 3.45 -6.62 14.69
C ARG A 195 3.41 -6.72 13.17
N PHE A 196 3.96 -5.71 12.50
CA PHE A 196 4.10 -5.67 11.04
C PHE A 196 5.57 -5.87 10.66
N THR A 197 5.81 -6.50 9.51
CA THR A 197 7.16 -6.64 8.96
C THR A 197 7.46 -5.46 8.05
N LEU A 198 8.66 -4.89 8.13
CA LEU A 198 9.23 -4.07 7.07
C LEU A 198 10.48 -4.76 6.55
N ARG A 199 10.57 -4.92 5.24
CA ARG A 199 11.79 -5.42 4.59
C ARG A 199 12.02 -4.82 3.20
N GLY A 200 13.13 -5.18 2.56
CA GLY A 200 13.44 -4.89 1.16
C GLY A 200 14.73 -4.10 1.01
N THR A 201 14.96 -3.54 -0.18
CA THR A 201 16.19 -2.79 -0.49
C THR A 201 15.92 -1.36 -0.99
N GLY A 202 14.65 -0.93 -0.94
CA GLY A 202 14.20 0.39 -1.37
C GLY A 202 14.55 1.50 -0.38
N GLY A 203 14.31 2.74 -0.82
CA GLY A 203 14.52 3.95 -0.02
C GLY A 203 13.25 4.41 0.68
N ILE A 204 13.39 4.87 1.92
CA ILE A 204 12.38 5.60 2.69
C ILE A 204 13.03 6.90 3.15
N ALA A 205 12.54 8.02 2.63
CA ALA A 205 13.11 9.33 2.85
C ALA A 205 12.13 10.29 3.52
N VAL A 206 12.68 11.18 4.35
CA VAL A 206 12.00 12.36 4.87
C VAL A 206 12.83 13.60 4.59
N SER A 207 12.19 14.60 3.99
CA SER A 207 12.77 15.92 3.71
C SER A 207 11.95 17.06 4.33
N ALA A 208 10.67 16.82 4.57
CA ALA A 208 9.79 17.62 5.40
C ALA A 208 8.74 16.70 6.04
N GLY A 209 8.01 17.17 7.04
CA GLY A 209 6.96 16.38 7.70
C GLY A 209 7.54 15.28 8.58
N THR A 210 6.89 14.12 8.63
CA THR A 210 7.29 13.03 9.52
C THR A 210 7.14 11.63 8.92
N VAL A 211 8.16 10.79 9.08
CA VAL A 211 8.06 9.33 8.94
C VAL A 211 8.08 8.70 10.33
N ARG A 212 7.14 7.80 10.65
CA ARG A 212 7.09 7.12 11.94
C ARG A 212 7.01 5.61 11.77
N PHE A 213 7.83 4.90 12.52
CA PHE A 213 7.78 3.45 12.61
C PHE A 213 7.04 3.07 13.90
N GLY A 214 5.81 2.60 13.76
CA GLY A 214 4.99 2.06 14.85
C GLY A 214 5.43 0.65 15.22
N ARG A 215 4.49 -0.29 15.35
CA ARG A 215 4.76 -1.71 15.61
C ARG A 215 5.36 -2.45 14.40
N VAL A 216 6.54 -2.04 13.99
CA VAL A 216 7.28 -2.62 12.88
C VAL A 216 8.49 -3.37 13.39
N GLU A 217 8.73 -4.54 12.80
CA GLU A 217 9.97 -5.30 12.91
C GLU A 217 10.67 -5.27 11.55
N PHE A 218 11.91 -4.77 11.53
CA PHE A 218 12.77 -4.83 10.36
C PHE A 218 13.22 -6.28 10.17
N LYS A 219 12.91 -6.89 9.01
CA LYS A 219 13.31 -8.27 8.66
C LYS A 219 14.14 -8.29 7.38
N ASP A 220 15.10 -7.38 7.33
CA ASP A 220 16.00 -7.24 6.20
C ASP A 220 17.16 -8.23 6.23
N SER A 221 17.56 -8.71 5.06
CA SER A 221 18.91 -9.22 4.81
C SER A 221 19.80 -8.07 4.38
N PHE A 222 21.12 -8.12 4.61
CA PHE A 222 22.03 -7.09 4.13
C PHE A 222 22.14 -7.11 2.58
N PRO A 223 22.01 -5.97 1.87
CA PRO A 223 21.62 -4.64 2.37
C PRO A 223 20.11 -4.56 2.64
N GLY A 224 19.72 -3.93 3.76
CA GLY A 224 18.31 -3.67 4.06
C GLY A 224 17.77 -2.39 3.43
N VAL A 225 16.60 -1.95 3.90
CA VAL A 225 16.01 -0.68 3.46
C VAL A 225 16.93 0.50 3.77
N SER A 226 16.99 1.47 2.86
CA SER A 226 17.73 2.71 3.08
C SER A 226 16.81 3.76 3.71
N LEU A 227 17.21 4.29 4.86
CA LEU A 227 16.48 5.28 5.63
C LEU A 227 17.20 6.62 5.56
N GLU A 228 16.60 7.59 4.88
CA GLU A 228 17.22 8.90 4.61
C GLU A 228 16.47 10.03 5.32
N VAL A 229 17.23 10.87 6.04
CA VAL A 229 16.74 12.09 6.70
C VAL A 229 17.52 13.27 6.14
N THR A 230 16.89 14.04 5.25
CA THR A 230 17.46 15.28 4.69
C THR A 230 16.82 16.53 5.30
N GLY A 231 15.66 16.37 5.92
CA GLY A 231 14.88 17.37 6.63
C GLY A 231 13.69 16.70 7.33
N GLY A 232 12.80 17.48 7.95
CA GLY A 232 11.69 16.92 8.74
C GLY A 232 12.16 15.99 9.86
N GLU A 233 11.33 14.99 10.20
CA GLU A 233 11.63 14.02 11.26
C GLU A 233 11.39 12.57 10.82
N MET A 234 12.36 11.69 11.11
CA MET A 234 12.15 10.25 11.10
C MET A 234 12.14 9.73 12.53
N ARG A 235 11.09 9.01 12.94
CA ARG A 235 10.90 8.57 14.32
C ARG A 235 10.76 7.06 14.43
N LEU A 236 11.70 6.44 15.13
CA LEU A 236 11.61 5.06 15.61
C LEU A 236 10.90 5.10 16.97
N THR A 237 9.61 4.77 16.98
CA THR A 237 8.74 4.98 18.15
C THR A 237 8.94 3.91 19.23
N THR A 238 8.38 4.14 20.42
CA THR A 238 8.40 3.15 21.51
C THR A 238 7.74 1.80 21.14
N TYR A 239 6.90 1.79 20.09
CA TYR A 239 6.07 0.65 19.71
C TYR A 239 6.80 -0.39 18.85
N GLY A 240 7.87 -0.01 18.14
CA GLY A 240 8.51 -0.91 17.18
C GLY A 240 9.44 -1.95 17.81
N TYR A 241 10.09 -2.73 16.95
CA TYR A 241 11.03 -3.78 17.32
C TYR A 241 12.27 -3.62 16.45
N TYR A 242 13.32 -3.01 17.03
CA TYR A 242 14.50 -2.54 16.28
C TYR A 242 15.78 -3.21 16.77
N VAL A 243 15.79 -4.53 16.75
CA VAL A 243 16.96 -5.33 17.16
C VAL A 243 17.57 -5.94 15.91
N ASP A 244 18.89 -5.83 15.77
CA ASP A 244 19.66 -6.42 14.67
C ASP A 244 19.15 -6.05 13.26
N THR A 245 18.74 -4.79 13.06
CA THR A 245 18.30 -4.34 11.74
C THR A 245 19.48 -4.08 10.80
N PHE A 246 19.33 -4.46 9.53
CA PHE A 246 20.30 -4.19 8.45
C PHE A 246 19.93 -2.97 7.60
N ALA A 247 18.97 -2.16 8.03
CA ALA A 247 18.65 -0.90 7.37
C ALA A 247 19.85 0.05 7.39
N SER A 248 20.13 0.79 6.32
CA SER A 248 21.18 1.82 6.34
C SER A 248 20.58 3.17 6.72
N PHE A 249 21.24 3.92 7.60
CA PHE A 249 20.78 5.24 8.03
C PHE A 249 21.64 6.34 7.40
N HIS A 250 21.02 7.28 6.70
CA HIS A 250 21.68 8.44 6.07
C HIS A 250 21.06 9.73 6.60
N ILE A 251 21.76 10.41 7.50
CA ILE A 251 21.29 11.63 8.16
C ILE A 251 22.07 12.81 7.61
N ASN A 252 21.45 13.50 6.66
CA ASN A 252 22.00 14.64 5.93
C ASN A 252 21.43 15.98 6.44
N GLY A 253 20.31 15.94 7.17
CA GLY A 253 19.61 17.07 7.78
C GLY A 253 18.49 16.58 8.70
N GLY A 254 17.58 17.48 9.11
CA GLY A 254 16.41 17.11 9.92
C GLY A 254 16.74 16.44 11.26
N THR A 255 15.83 15.59 11.75
CA THR A 255 15.97 14.86 13.01
C THR A 255 15.66 13.37 12.86
N LEU A 256 16.56 12.51 13.31
CA LEU A 256 16.27 11.11 13.61
C LEU A 256 15.95 10.97 15.11
N THR A 257 14.72 10.60 15.44
CA THR A 257 14.26 10.42 16.83
C THR A 257 14.18 8.94 17.19
N LEU A 258 14.85 8.55 18.26
CA LEU A 258 14.87 7.18 18.80
C LEU A 258 14.17 7.15 20.16
N GLN A 259 12.99 6.54 20.20
CA GLN A 259 12.21 6.31 21.43
C GLN A 259 12.31 4.87 21.95
N LYS A 260 13.12 4.05 21.27
CA LYS A 260 13.37 2.66 21.63
C LYS A 260 14.77 2.27 21.22
N SER A 261 15.38 1.37 21.99
CA SER A 261 16.74 0.91 21.70
C SER A 261 16.85 0.30 20.32
N LEU A 262 17.95 0.62 19.66
CA LEU A 262 18.27 0.25 18.30
C LEU A 262 19.64 -0.44 18.30
N THR A 263 19.70 -1.64 17.72
CA THR A 263 20.95 -2.23 17.26
C THR A 263 20.90 -2.33 15.75
N ASN A 264 21.75 -1.56 15.08
CA ASN A 264 21.80 -1.46 13.64
C ASN A 264 23.13 -2.00 13.10
N LYS A 265 23.07 -2.83 12.06
CA LYS A 265 24.22 -3.41 11.36
C LYS A 265 24.37 -2.91 9.92
N GLY A 266 23.40 -2.15 9.43
CA GLY A 266 23.42 -1.55 8.09
C GLY A 266 24.28 -0.27 8.01
N GLY A 267 24.72 0.25 9.16
CA GLY A 267 25.59 1.40 9.25
C GLY A 267 24.86 2.74 9.36
N LEU A 268 25.62 3.75 9.77
CA LEU A 268 25.18 5.13 9.88
C LEU A 268 26.13 6.04 9.10
N GLU A 269 25.55 6.82 8.20
CA GLU A 269 26.17 7.97 7.57
C GLU A 269 25.56 9.25 8.14
N PHE A 270 26.35 10.05 8.86
CA PHE A 270 25.90 11.30 9.46
C PHE A 270 26.68 12.48 8.86
N ARG A 271 25.99 13.32 8.08
CA ARG A 271 26.54 14.51 7.42
C ARG A 271 25.93 15.82 7.91
N GLY A 272 24.78 15.78 8.60
CA GLY A 272 24.10 16.96 9.14
C GLY A 272 22.85 16.60 9.94
N GLY A 273 22.17 17.59 10.53
CA GLY A 273 20.93 17.39 11.28
C GLY A 273 21.13 17.02 12.75
N GLN A 274 20.21 16.24 13.31
CA GLN A 274 20.18 15.83 14.70
C GLN A 274 19.82 14.34 14.84
N ILE A 275 20.37 13.69 15.87
CA ILE A 275 19.90 12.41 16.38
C ILE A 275 19.42 12.67 17.81
N ASP A 276 18.13 12.51 18.05
CA ASP A 276 17.50 12.64 19.37
C ASP A 276 17.27 11.24 19.95
N VAL A 277 17.80 10.99 21.13
CA VAL A 277 17.71 9.69 21.81
C VAL A 277 17.02 9.90 23.13
N SER A 278 15.87 9.25 23.30
CA SER A 278 15.09 9.35 24.54
C SER A 278 15.88 8.85 25.74
N ALA A 279 15.51 9.31 26.94
CA ALA A 279 16.10 8.80 28.18
C ALA A 279 16.01 7.26 28.23
N ASP A 280 17.08 6.62 28.71
CA ASP A 280 17.21 5.16 28.86
C ASP A 280 17.16 4.34 27.56
N VAL A 281 17.22 5.01 26.40
CA VAL A 281 17.34 4.36 25.08
C VAL A 281 18.82 4.25 24.69
N ILE A 282 19.20 3.08 24.17
CA ILE A 282 20.55 2.82 23.64
C ILE A 282 20.46 2.72 22.12
N ALA A 283 21.27 3.52 21.42
CA ALA A 283 21.46 3.43 19.98
C ALA A 283 22.85 2.88 19.67
N VAL A 284 22.90 1.75 18.97
CA VAL A 284 24.15 1.13 18.51
C VAL A 284 24.11 1.07 16.99
N PHE A 285 25.10 1.71 16.36
CA PHE A 285 25.34 1.63 14.92
C PHE A 285 26.66 0.89 14.69
N GLU A 286 26.55 -0.33 14.20
CA GLU A 286 27.66 -1.20 13.84
C GLU A 286 27.93 -1.05 12.35
N TYR A 287 29.21 -0.89 12.00
CA TYR A 287 29.65 -1.07 10.63
C TYR A 287 30.00 -2.54 10.46
N SER A 288 29.11 -3.32 9.84
CA SER A 288 29.42 -4.69 9.44
C SER A 288 30.20 -4.64 8.13
N GLU A 289 31.51 -4.85 8.19
CA GLU A 289 32.30 -5.23 7.01
C GLU A 289 31.78 -6.61 6.56
N SER A 290 30.90 -6.64 5.56
CA SER A 290 30.54 -7.85 4.84
C SER A 290 31.62 -8.24 3.85
#